data_AF-A0A1I1QTL0-F1
#
_entry.id   AF-A0A1I1QTL0-F1
#
_cell.length_a   1.000
_cell.length_b   1.000
_cell.length_c   1.000
_cell.angle_alpha   90.00
_cell.angle_beta   90.00
_cell.angle_gamma   90.00
#
_symmetry.space_group_name_H-M   'P 1'
#
loop_
_entity.id
_entity.type
_entity.pdbx_description
1 polymer ?
#
loop_
_entity_poly.entity_id
_entity_poly.type
_entity_poly.pdbx_seq_one_letter_code
_entity_poly.pdbx_strand_id
1 'polypeptide(L)'
;MNTLEANIKITRNGEKLSSVSVMMPIWNKLSDHGNLLVKLPLLGISTIAKDENDADKAIEEAIASFCIVADKFGQGIEKELQALGWIAVNGENGEPLLGYNVSDTDALLERLFETGENYINKHLEIA
;
A
#
# COMPACT_ATOMS: atom_id res chain seq x y z
N MET A 1 1.42 1.69 -23.57
CA MET A 1 1.94 0.90 -22.44
C MET A 1 1.12 1.31 -21.25
N ASN A 2 0.19 0.45 -20.81
CA ASN A 2 -0.67 0.75 -19.66
C ASN A 2 0.17 0.62 -18.40
N THR A 3 0.52 1.74 -17.78
CA THR A 3 1.20 1.83 -16.50
C THR A 3 0.23 1.43 -15.38
N LEU A 4 0.11 0.12 -15.13
CA LEU A 4 -0.50 -0.45 -13.93
C LEU A 4 0.52 -0.40 -12.78
N GLU A 5 0.93 0.80 -12.38
CA GLU A 5 1.98 0.98 -11.38
C GLU A 5 1.36 1.30 -10.02
N ALA A 6 1.39 0.35 -9.09
CA ALA A 6 1.16 0.68 -7.69
C ALA A 6 2.28 1.62 -7.22
N ASN A 7 1.92 2.65 -6.46
CA ASN A 7 2.88 3.64 -5.97
C ASN A 7 2.61 4.02 -4.52
N ILE A 8 3.69 4.29 -3.80
CA ILE A 8 3.68 4.87 -2.46
C ILE A 8 4.61 6.07 -2.47
N LYS A 9 4.05 7.23 -2.14
CA LYS A 9 4.79 8.46 -1.90
C LYS A 9 4.89 8.70 -0.40
N ILE A 10 6.09 8.95 0.08
CA ILE A 10 6.35 9.18 1.51
C ILE A 10 6.65 10.67 1.71
N THR A 11 5.90 11.33 2.60
CA THR A 11 6.12 12.72 2.97
C THR A 11 6.59 12.81 4.42
N ARG A 12 7.69 13.54 4.64
CA ARG A 12 8.30 13.74 5.96
C ARG A 12 8.40 15.22 6.29
N ASN A 13 8.16 15.55 7.56
CA ASN A 13 8.43 16.86 8.14
C ASN A 13 9.70 16.75 9.00
N GLY A 14 10.85 17.04 8.39
CA GLY A 14 12.16 16.70 8.99
C GLY A 14 12.39 15.19 8.97
N GLU A 15 12.75 14.60 10.10
CA GLU A 15 12.93 13.14 10.22
C GLU A 15 11.61 12.40 10.45
N LYS A 16 10.55 13.10 10.88
CA LYS A 16 9.27 12.50 11.22
C LYS A 16 8.42 12.28 9.96
N LEU A 17 7.96 11.05 9.78
CA LEU A 17 6.90 10.75 8.82
C LEU A 17 5.63 11.54 9.12
N SER A 18 5.11 12.27 8.14
CA SER A 18 3.88 13.06 8.28
C SER A 18 2.70 12.42 7.57
N SER A 19 2.91 11.93 6.36
CA SER A 19 1.84 11.36 5.55
C SER A 19 2.38 10.47 4.44
N VAL A 20 1.51 9.62 3.91
CA VAL A 20 1.77 8.81 2.71
C VAL A 20 0.66 8.99 1.69
N SER A 21 1.00 8.94 0.41
CA SER A 21 0.03 8.75 -0.67
C SER A 21 0.19 7.33 -1.20
N VAL A 22 -0.90 6.62 -1.41
CA VAL A 22 -0.90 5.21 -1.78
C VAL A 22 -1.86 4.98 -2.94
N MET A 23 -1.40 4.22 -3.93
CA MET A 23 -2.23 3.60 -4.97
C MET A 23 -1.79 2.15 -5.13
N MET A 24 -2.68 1.20 -4.86
CA MET A 24 -2.37 -0.23 -5.02
C MET A 24 -3.64 -1.09 -5.15
N PRO A 25 -3.53 -2.27 -5.78
CA PRO A 25 -4.62 -3.24 -5.77
C PRO A 25 -4.86 -3.84 -4.39
N ILE A 26 -6.12 -4.00 -4.03
CA ILE A 26 -6.61 -4.68 -2.84
C ILE A 26 -7.57 -5.81 -3.22
N TRP A 27 -7.70 -6.80 -2.34
CA TRP A 27 -8.67 -7.89 -2.49
C TRP A 27 -9.60 -7.97 -1.30
N ASN A 28 -10.89 -7.96 -1.60
CA ASN A 28 -11.96 -8.02 -0.62
C ASN A 28 -12.70 -9.35 -0.77
N LYS A 29 -12.97 -10.02 0.35
CA LYS A 29 -13.77 -11.25 0.37
C LYS A 29 -14.70 -11.26 1.57
N LEU A 30 -15.98 -11.51 1.35
CA LEU A 30 -16.92 -11.77 2.43
C LEU A 30 -16.56 -13.09 3.12
N SER A 31 -16.40 -13.02 4.43
CA SER A 31 -16.17 -14.18 5.29
C SER A 31 -17.49 -14.90 5.61
N ASP A 32 -17.37 -16.15 6.05
CA ASP A 32 -18.51 -16.97 6.49
C ASP A 32 -19.25 -16.36 7.71
N HIS A 33 -18.63 -15.39 8.39
CA HIS A 33 -19.18 -14.67 9.53
C HIS A 33 -19.79 -13.30 9.17
N GLY A 34 -19.86 -12.96 7.88
CA GLY A 34 -20.46 -11.72 7.40
C GLY A 34 -19.55 -10.48 7.44
N ASN A 35 -18.30 -10.61 7.91
CA ASN A 35 -17.30 -9.54 7.83
C ASN A 35 -16.57 -9.57 6.48
N LEU A 36 -16.00 -8.45 6.05
CA LEU A 36 -15.10 -8.38 4.91
C LEU A 36 -13.65 -8.63 5.34
N LEU A 37 -13.01 -9.61 4.73
CA LEU A 37 -11.57 -9.79 4.79
C LEU A 37 -10.95 -8.96 3.67
N VAL A 38 -10.11 -7.99 4.04
CA VAL A 38 -9.40 -7.12 3.10
C VAL A 38 -7.92 -7.50 3.09
N LYS A 39 -7.35 -7.70 1.92
CA LYS A 39 -5.93 -7.98 1.73
C LYS A 39 -5.27 -6.85 0.96
N LEU A 40 -4.09 -6.46 1.42
CA LEU A 40 -3.19 -5.53 0.73
C LEU A 40 -1.93 -6.31 0.34
N PRO A 41 -1.95 -7.00 -0.80
CA PRO A 41 -0.95 -8.02 -1.10
C PRO A 41 0.46 -7.45 -1.26
N LEU A 42 0.56 -6.23 -1.82
CA LEU A 42 1.85 -5.56 -2.02
C LEU A 42 2.48 -5.05 -0.72
N LEU A 43 1.73 -5.06 0.39
CA LEU A 43 2.24 -4.78 1.74
C LEU A 43 2.37 -6.05 2.59
N GLY A 44 1.92 -7.21 2.09
CA GLY A 44 1.88 -8.46 2.85
C GLY A 44 0.95 -8.42 4.07
N ILE A 45 0.00 -7.49 4.13
CA ILE A 45 -0.91 -7.31 5.27
C ILE A 45 -2.36 -7.70 4.92
N SER A 46 -3.13 -8.01 5.96
CA SER A 46 -4.57 -8.28 5.87
C SER A 46 -5.26 -7.62 7.05
N THR A 47 -6.46 -7.13 6.82
CA THR A 47 -7.33 -6.51 7.83
C THR A 47 -8.75 -7.02 7.68
N ILE A 48 -9.58 -6.75 8.67
CA ILE A 48 -10.98 -7.17 8.71
C ILE A 48 -11.82 -5.92 8.88
N ALA A 49 -12.86 -5.79 8.06
CA ALA A 49 -13.84 -4.74 8.14
C ALA A 49 -15.22 -5.34 8.38
N LYS A 50 -16.09 -4.60 9.06
CA LYS A 50 -17.46 -5.04 9.29
C LYS A 50 -18.27 -5.10 8.00
N ASP A 51 -18.11 -4.09 7.15
CA ASP A 51 -18.81 -3.91 5.88
C ASP A 51 -17.99 -3.02 4.95
N GLU A 52 -18.49 -2.75 3.73
CA GLU A 52 -17.78 -1.97 2.73
C GLU A 52 -17.49 -0.52 3.18
N ASN A 53 -18.35 0.07 4.01
CA ASN A 53 -18.12 1.43 4.51
C ASN A 53 -17.00 1.48 5.55
N ASP A 54 -16.79 0.36 6.27
CA ASP A 54 -15.73 0.20 7.26
C ASP A 54 -14.40 -0.23 6.62
N ALA A 55 -14.44 -0.79 5.40
CA ALA A 55 -13.28 -1.31 4.69
C ALA A 55 -12.22 -0.23 4.44
N ASP A 56 -12.61 0.96 3.98
CA ASP A 56 -11.67 2.05 3.73
C ASP A 56 -10.91 2.46 4.99
N LYS A 57 -11.59 2.55 6.14
CA LYS A 57 -10.95 2.88 7.42
C LYS A 57 -10.02 1.77 7.90
N ALA A 58 -10.45 0.52 7.78
CA ALA A 58 -9.61 -0.62 8.14
C ALA A 58 -8.34 -0.69 7.28
N ILE A 59 -8.43 -0.32 6.00
CA ILE A 59 -7.29 -0.18 5.08
C ILE A 59 -6.37 0.96 5.54
N GLU A 60 -6.92 2.15 5.81
CA GLU A 60 -6.15 3.30 6.28
C GLU A 60 -5.39 2.99 7.57
N GLU A 61 -6.05 2.39 8.56
CA GLU A 61 -5.44 1.99 9.82
C GLU A 61 -4.35 0.92 9.63
N ALA A 62 -4.57 -0.04 8.72
CA ALA A 62 -3.59 -1.07 8.43
C ALA A 62 -2.33 -0.50 7.76
N ILE A 63 -2.49 0.39 6.77
CA ILE A 63 -1.38 1.09 6.10
C ILE A 63 -0.66 1.98 7.11
N ALA A 64 -1.39 2.78 7.90
CA ALA A 64 -0.79 3.66 8.89
C ALA A 64 -0.01 2.87 9.94
N SER A 65 -0.56 1.76 10.41
CA SER A 65 0.12 0.86 11.35
C SER A 65 1.39 0.26 10.75
N PHE A 66 1.35 -0.20 9.50
CA PHE A 66 2.54 -0.68 8.78
C PHE A 66 3.63 0.39 8.76
N CYS A 67 3.27 1.62 8.36
CA CYS A 67 4.22 2.73 8.30
C CYS A 67 4.81 3.08 9.68
N ILE A 68 3.97 3.17 10.71
CA ILE A 68 4.42 3.49 12.08
C ILE A 68 5.38 2.40 12.59
N VAL A 69 5.06 1.13 12.37
CA VAL A 69 5.90 0.01 12.82
C VAL A 69 7.22 -0.03 12.08
N ALA A 70 7.20 0.13 10.75
CA ALA A 70 8.40 0.17 9.91
C ALA A 70 9.34 1.33 10.28
N ASP A 71 8.79 2.51 10.58
CA ASP A 71 9.57 3.71 10.95
C ASP A 71 10.11 3.64 12.38
N LYS A 72 9.34 3.13 13.35
CA LYS A 72 9.73 3.10 14.78
C LYS A 72 10.53 1.87 15.19
N PHE A 73 10.23 0.71 14.61
CA PHE A 73 10.77 -0.58 15.05
C PHE A 73 11.48 -1.36 13.94
N GLY A 74 11.22 -1.02 12.68
CA GLY A 74 11.87 -1.62 11.51
C GLY A 74 13.16 -0.90 11.12
N GLN A 75 13.56 -1.08 9.87
CA GLN A 75 14.74 -0.41 9.30
C GLN A 75 14.40 0.89 8.56
N GLY A 76 13.20 1.42 8.76
CA GLY A 76 12.62 2.52 7.98
C GLY A 76 11.71 2.00 6.86
N ILE A 77 10.65 2.77 6.55
CA ILE A 77 9.58 2.40 5.62
C ILE A 77 10.13 2.03 4.24
N GLU A 78 11.08 2.82 3.76
CA GLU A 78 11.70 2.65 2.45
C GLU A 78 12.36 1.27 2.33
N LYS A 79 13.03 0.79 3.37
CA LYS A 79 13.69 -0.53 3.38
C LYS A 79 12.70 -1.68 3.53
N GLU A 80 11.67 -1.52 4.37
CA GLU A 80 10.63 -2.54 4.52
C GLU A 80 9.85 -2.72 3.19
N LEU A 81 9.53 -1.62 2.51
CA LEU A 81 8.91 -1.67 1.18
C LEU A 81 9.85 -2.30 0.14
N GLN A 82 11.14 -1.98 0.16
CA GLN A 82 12.12 -2.64 -0.72
C GLN A 82 12.20 -4.15 -0.50
N ALA A 83 12.13 -4.61 0.76
CA ALA A 83 12.10 -6.03 1.08
C ALA A 83 10.84 -6.73 0.54
N LEU A 84 9.74 -5.99 0.37
CA LEU A 84 8.50 -6.46 -0.23
C LEU A 84 8.50 -6.38 -1.77
N GLY A 85 9.56 -5.89 -2.39
CA GLY A 85 9.70 -5.82 -3.86
C GLY A 85 9.42 -4.44 -4.45
N TRP A 86 9.19 -3.41 -3.63
CA TRP A 86 9.05 -2.03 -4.11
C TRP A 86 10.40 -1.47 -4.54
N ILE A 87 10.42 -0.72 -5.64
CA ILE A 87 11.63 -0.10 -6.17
C ILE A 87 11.57 1.41 -6.04
N ALA A 88 12.70 2.03 -5.71
CA ALA A 88 12.80 3.49 -5.74
C ALA A 88 12.68 3.96 -7.19
N VAL A 89 11.74 4.88 -7.44
CA VAL A 89 11.53 5.52 -8.73
C VAL A 89 11.69 7.02 -8.56
N ASN A 90 12.09 7.71 -9.63
CA ASN A 90 12.20 9.16 -9.59
C ASN A 90 10.79 9.76 -9.55
N GLY A 91 10.39 10.32 -8.42
CA GLY A 91 9.14 11.08 -8.30
C GLY A 91 9.21 12.41 -9.06
N GLU A 92 8.05 12.96 -9.42
CA GLU A 92 7.98 14.34 -9.92
C GLU A 92 8.54 15.27 -8.83
N ASN A 93 9.62 16.00 -9.15
CA ASN A 93 10.32 16.96 -8.28
C ASN A 93 11.33 16.41 -7.27
N GLY A 94 11.81 15.16 -7.42
CA GLY A 94 12.91 14.63 -6.60
C GLY A 94 12.50 14.13 -5.21
N GLU A 95 11.19 14.02 -4.96
CA GLU A 95 10.65 13.37 -3.76
C GLU A 95 10.77 11.84 -3.87
N PRO A 96 11.02 11.15 -2.74
CA PRO A 96 11.11 9.69 -2.73
C PRO A 96 9.76 9.06 -3.07
N LEU A 97 9.70 8.46 -4.26
CA LEU A 97 8.57 7.68 -4.73
C LEU A 97 9.00 6.22 -4.82
N LEU A 98 8.17 5.32 -4.30
CA LEU A 98 8.35 3.89 -4.45
C LEU A 98 7.28 3.36 -5.41
N GLY A 99 7.73 2.71 -6.47
CA GLY A 99 6.87 2.05 -7.45
C GLY A 99 6.96 0.54 -7.29
N TYR A 100 5.87 -0.16 -7.57
CA TYR A 100 5.88 -1.60 -7.72
C TYR A 100 5.87 -1.92 -9.21
N ASN A 101 7.00 -2.35 -9.76
CA ASN A 101 7.10 -2.66 -11.18
C ASN A 101 6.67 -4.11 -11.43
N VAL A 102 5.59 -4.27 -12.18
CA VAL A 102 5.22 -5.56 -12.76
C VAL A 102 6.12 -5.76 -13.96
N SER A 103 7.22 -6.51 -13.80
CA SER A 103 7.93 -6.99 -14.99
C SER A 103 6.95 -7.82 -15.82
N ASP A 104 6.97 -7.67 -17.15
CA ASP A 104 6.11 -8.40 -18.11
C ASP A 104 6.11 -9.94 -17.97
N THR A 105 6.96 -10.51 -17.10
CA THR A 105 7.07 -11.94 -16.83
C THR A 105 6.36 -12.44 -15.57
N ASP A 106 5.77 -11.58 -14.74
CA ASP A 106 5.06 -12.02 -13.51
C ASP A 106 3.54 -12.05 -13.72
N ALA A 107 3.07 -13.18 -14.25
CA ALA A 107 1.64 -13.43 -14.49
C ALA A 107 0.78 -13.42 -13.22
N LEU A 108 1.37 -13.57 -12.02
CA LEU A 108 0.63 -13.48 -10.76
C LEU A 108 0.38 -12.02 -10.40
N LEU A 109 1.40 -11.17 -10.54
CA LEU A 109 1.26 -9.73 -10.36
C LEU A 109 0.30 -9.13 -11.38
N GLU A 110 0.41 -9.50 -12.66
CA GLU A 110 -0.53 -9.03 -13.69
C GLU A 110 -1.99 -9.33 -13.29
N ARG A 111 -2.29 -10.58 -12.90
CA ARG A 111 -3.62 -10.97 -12.40
C ARG A 111 -4.04 -10.20 -11.15
N LEU A 112 -3.11 -9.89 -10.27
CA LEU A 112 -3.37 -9.12 -9.06
C LEU A 112 -3.85 -7.70 -9.40
N PHE A 113 -3.21 -7.06 -10.37
CA PHE A 113 -3.62 -5.74 -10.88
C PHE A 113 -4.90 -5.79 -11.73
N GLU A 114 -5.14 -6.88 -12.46
CA GLU A 114 -6.36 -7.04 -13.28
C GLU A 114 -7.62 -7.36 -12.46
N THR A 115 -7.47 -8.12 -11.37
CA THR A 115 -8.61 -8.62 -10.58
C THR A 115 -8.80 -7.89 -9.26
N GLY A 116 -7.81 -7.11 -8.83
CA GLY A 116 -7.89 -6.31 -7.62
C GLY A 116 -8.67 -5.03 -7.81
N GLU A 117 -9.38 -4.62 -6.76
CA GLU A 117 -9.93 -3.27 -6.68
C GLU A 117 -8.78 -2.29 -6.43
N ASN A 118 -8.74 -1.16 -7.14
CA ASN A 118 -7.66 -0.20 -6.96
C ASN A 118 -7.97 0.75 -5.80
N TYR A 119 -7.25 0.60 -4.69
CA TYR A 119 -7.34 1.52 -3.57
C TYR A 119 -6.45 2.74 -3.81
N ILE A 120 -7.00 3.93 -3.61
CA ILE A 120 -6.28 5.20 -3.77
C ILE A 120 -6.53 6.08 -2.57
N ASN A 121 -5.47 6.42 -1.84
CA ASN A 121 -5.49 7.49 -0.85
C ASN A 121 -4.39 8.50 -1.15
N LYS A 122 -4.77 9.73 -1.49
CA LYS A 122 -3.81 10.78 -1.87
C LYS A 122 -3.09 11.38 -0.67
N HIS A 123 -3.62 11.25 0.53
CA HIS A 123 -3.07 11.86 1.71
C HIS A 123 -3.55 11.14 2.98
N LEU A 124 -2.88 10.06 3.33
CA LEU A 124 -3.06 9.38 4.60
C LEU A 124 -2.12 9.98 5.63
N GLU A 125 -2.66 10.66 6.64
CA GLU A 125 -1.89 11.21 7.74
C GLU A 125 -1.35 10.09 8.64
N ILE A 126 -0.09 10.23 9.09
CA ILE A 126 0.53 9.31 10.03
C ILE A 126 0.83 10.05 11.34
N ALA A 127 0.23 9.59 12.44
CA ALA A 127 0.25 10.24 13.76
C ALA A 127 1.62 10.20 14.47
#